data_AF-A0A7S3S8C0-F1
#
_entry.id   AF-A0A7S3S8C0-F1
#
_cell.length_a   1.000
_cell.length_b   1.000
_cell.length_c   1.000
_cell.angle_alpha   90.00
_cell.angle_beta   90.00
_cell.angle_gamma   90.00
#
_symmetry.space_group_name_H-M   'P 1'
#
loop_
_entity.id
_entity.type
_entity.pdbx_description
1 polymer ?
#
loop_
_entity_poly.entity_id
_entity_poly.type
_entity_poly.pdbx_seq_one_letter_code
_entity_poly.pdbx_strand_id
1 'polypeptide(L)'
;GEGGEGGEGGGAFDGVIGFSQGAAMALLVPGARWAVLLSAIPPPRGRGPSTGRRDARPSLHVYDAAEPHAHLCRRVEASFEGPAVVRHGEGHAVPRAEAATREMVRFVERV
;
A
#
# COMPACT_ATOMS: atom_id res chain seq x y z
N GLY A 1 -6.06 -27.25 -33.09
CA GLY A 1 -5.67 -26.03 -32.37
C GLY A 1 -6.92 -25.48 -31.76
N GLU A 2 -7.07 -25.60 -30.45
CA GLU A 2 -8.17 -24.99 -29.70
C GLU A 2 -7.55 -24.50 -28.39
N GLY A 3 -7.30 -23.19 -28.33
CA GLY A 3 -6.91 -22.50 -27.11
C GLY A 3 -8.17 -22.27 -26.29
N GLY A 4 -8.39 -23.15 -25.31
CA GLY A 4 -9.46 -22.99 -24.32
C GLY A 4 -9.20 -21.77 -23.45
N GLU A 5 -10.21 -20.93 -23.37
CA GLU A 5 -10.31 -19.69 -22.61
C GLU A 5 -9.79 -19.86 -21.17
N GLY A 6 -8.75 -19.10 -20.82
CA GLY A 6 -8.32 -18.94 -19.43
C GLY A 6 -9.37 -18.10 -18.71
N GLY A 7 -10.04 -18.71 -17.73
CA GLY A 7 -11.23 -18.18 -17.07
C GLY A 7 -11.07 -16.77 -16.50
N GLU A 8 -12.19 -16.04 -16.53
CA GLU A 8 -12.39 -14.74 -15.88
C GLU A 8 -12.25 -14.90 -14.35
N GLY A 9 -11.01 -14.86 -13.86
CA GLY A 9 -10.70 -14.96 -12.44
C GLY A 9 -10.89 -13.62 -11.74
N GLY A 10 -12.05 -13.42 -11.10
CA GLY A 10 -12.30 -12.40 -10.07
C GLY A 10 -12.26 -10.94 -10.55
N GLY A 11 -13.33 -10.18 -10.31
CA GLY A 11 -13.40 -8.76 -10.68
C GLY A 11 -12.19 -7.95 -10.21
N ALA A 12 -11.73 -7.01 -11.05
CA ALA A 12 -10.63 -6.12 -10.72
C ALA A 12 -10.93 -5.38 -9.40
N PHE A 13 -10.05 -5.50 -8.41
CA PHE A 13 -10.17 -4.73 -7.18
C PHE A 13 -9.79 -3.27 -7.46
N ASP A 14 -10.65 -2.32 -7.07
CA ASP A 14 -10.39 -0.88 -7.25
C ASP A 14 -9.17 -0.40 -6.48
N GLY A 15 -8.82 -1.07 -5.37
CA GLY A 15 -7.61 -0.78 -4.63
C GLY A 15 -7.23 -1.87 -3.65
N VAL A 16 -6.15 -1.61 -2.93
CA VAL A 16 -5.52 -2.59 -2.04
C VAL A 16 -5.23 -2.00 -0.67
N ILE A 17 -5.33 -2.86 0.34
CA ILE A 17 -4.91 -2.57 1.71
C ILE A 17 -3.97 -3.70 2.12
N GLY A 18 -2.81 -3.36 2.69
CA GLY A 18 -1.88 -4.38 3.17
C GLY A 18 -1.04 -3.92 4.34
N PHE A 19 -0.59 -4.89 5.16
CA PHE A 19 0.24 -4.67 6.34
C PHE A 19 1.62 -5.32 6.18
N SER A 20 2.69 -4.61 6.51
CA SER A 20 4.08 -5.11 6.51
C SER A 20 4.45 -5.74 5.17
N GLN A 21 4.83 -7.01 5.13
CA GLN A 21 5.09 -7.74 3.88
C GLN A 21 3.84 -7.90 3.00
N GLY A 22 2.64 -7.97 3.60
CA GLY A 22 1.37 -7.94 2.86
C GLY A 22 1.16 -6.64 2.10
N ALA A 23 1.62 -5.51 2.65
CA ALA A 23 1.62 -4.22 1.94
C ALA A 23 2.57 -4.26 0.72
N ALA A 24 3.73 -4.89 0.89
CA ALA A 24 4.70 -5.06 -0.19
C ALA A 24 4.13 -5.88 -1.35
N MET A 25 3.36 -6.93 -1.04
CA MET A 25 2.69 -7.77 -2.04
C MET A 25 1.46 -7.10 -2.66
N ALA A 26 0.68 -6.36 -1.86
CA ALA A 26 -0.47 -5.58 -2.33
C ALA A 26 -0.09 -4.61 -3.47
N LEU A 27 1.11 -4.02 -3.41
CA LEU A 27 1.60 -3.15 -4.48
C LEU A 27 1.80 -3.84 -5.83
N LEU A 28 1.89 -5.17 -5.84
CA LEU A 28 2.06 -5.99 -7.04
C LEU A 28 0.74 -6.45 -7.64
N VAL A 29 -0.40 -6.17 -7.00
CA VAL A 29 -1.73 -6.52 -7.51
C VAL A 29 -2.02 -5.67 -8.76
N PRO A 30 -2.20 -6.30 -9.93
CA PRO A 30 -2.49 -5.57 -11.16
C PRO A 30 -3.88 -4.92 -11.09
N GLY A 31 -4.03 -3.76 -11.71
CA GLY A 31 -5.32 -3.06 -11.80
C GLY A 31 -5.72 -2.24 -10.57
N ALA A 32 -5.07 -2.43 -9.42
CA ALA A 32 -5.34 -1.62 -8.22
C ALA A 32 -5.05 -0.14 -8.49
N ARG A 33 -6.06 0.72 -8.30
CA ARG A 33 -6.02 2.16 -8.63
C ARG A 33 -5.53 3.02 -7.47
N TRP A 34 -5.68 2.55 -6.24
CA TRP A 34 -5.21 3.20 -5.01
C TRP A 34 -4.66 2.17 -4.00
N ALA A 35 -3.91 2.65 -3.00
CA ALA A 35 -3.31 1.79 -1.98
C ALA A 35 -3.36 2.39 -0.56
N VAL A 36 -3.69 1.56 0.43
CA VAL A 36 -3.46 1.85 1.86
C VAL A 36 -2.39 0.88 2.40
N LEU A 37 -1.31 1.45 2.91
CA LEU A 37 -0.08 0.73 3.21
C LEU A 37 0.27 0.88 4.69
N LEU A 38 0.02 -0.17 5.47
CA LEU A 38 0.25 -0.19 6.91
C LEU A 38 1.64 -0.78 7.22
N SER A 39 2.51 -0.03 7.90
CA SER A 39 3.87 -0.46 8.27
C SER A 39 4.65 -1.12 7.11
N ALA A 40 4.49 -0.58 5.89
CA ALA A 40 4.88 -1.24 4.67
C ALA A 40 6.41 -1.33 4.48
N ILE A 41 6.86 -2.50 4.01
CA ILE A 41 8.25 -2.69 3.59
C ILE A 41 8.35 -2.68 2.06
N PRO A 42 9.53 -2.36 1.48
CA PRO A 42 9.72 -2.42 0.04
C PRO A 42 9.41 -3.81 -0.53
N PRO A 43 8.79 -3.89 -1.72
CA PRO A 43 8.62 -5.13 -2.46
C PRO A 43 9.99 -5.78 -2.78
N PRO A 44 10.02 -7.09 -3.07
CA PRO A 44 11.23 -7.78 -3.52
C PRO A 44 11.92 -7.05 -4.68
N ARG A 45 13.25 -7.10 -4.71
CA ARG A 45 14.07 -6.40 -5.72
C ARG A 45 13.60 -6.71 -7.14
N GLY A 46 13.55 -5.68 -7.98
CA GLY A 46 13.12 -5.80 -9.37
C GLY A 46 11.59 -5.88 -9.56
N ARG A 47 10.80 -5.66 -8.49
CA ARG A 47 9.33 -5.58 -8.57
C ARG A 47 8.80 -4.29 -7.92
N GLY A 48 7.64 -3.83 -8.38
CA GLY A 48 6.94 -2.65 -7.85
C GLY A 48 7.57 -1.29 -8.23
N PRO A 49 7.19 -0.19 -7.54
CA PRO A 49 7.62 1.19 -7.83
C PRO A 49 9.12 1.50 -7.76
N SER A 50 9.96 0.48 -7.64
CA SER A 50 11.41 0.60 -7.52
C SER A 50 12.14 0.71 -8.87
N THR A 51 11.41 0.75 -10.00
CA THR A 51 11.95 0.76 -11.38
C THR A 51 12.31 2.15 -11.92
N GLY A 52 12.42 3.16 -11.05
CA GLY A 52 12.92 4.51 -11.39
C GLY A 52 11.84 5.55 -11.66
N ARG A 53 10.57 5.14 -11.84
CA ARG A 53 9.42 6.03 -11.87
C ARG A 53 8.62 5.87 -10.57
N ARG A 54 8.24 7.00 -9.96
CA ARG A 54 7.38 6.99 -8.76
C ARG A 54 5.98 6.49 -9.15
N ASP A 55 5.35 5.79 -8.21
CA ASP A 55 3.99 5.31 -8.37
C ASP A 55 3.00 6.48 -8.27
N ALA A 56 2.22 6.69 -9.32
CA ALA A 56 1.26 7.78 -9.42
C ALA A 56 -0.11 7.45 -8.78
N ARG A 57 -0.30 6.22 -8.30
CA ARG A 57 -1.56 5.84 -7.62
C ARG A 57 -1.71 6.65 -6.33
N PRO A 58 -2.91 7.17 -6.03
CA PRO A 58 -3.21 7.69 -4.70
C PRO A 58 -2.85 6.66 -3.63
N SER A 59 -2.10 7.10 -2.62
CA SER A 59 -1.63 6.23 -1.56
C SER A 59 -1.78 6.87 -0.19
N LEU A 60 -2.13 6.04 0.80
CA LEU A 60 -2.08 6.37 2.21
C LEU A 60 -1.09 5.45 2.93
N HIS A 61 -0.08 6.04 3.54
CA HIS A 61 0.93 5.34 4.32
C HIS A 61 0.63 5.51 5.81
N VAL A 62 0.48 4.41 6.52
CA VAL A 62 0.10 4.41 7.94
C VAL A 62 1.14 3.64 8.74
N TYR A 63 1.92 4.32 9.58
CA TYR A 63 2.97 3.66 10.36
C TYR A 63 3.40 4.49 11.57
N ASP A 64 4.01 3.83 12.55
CA ASP A 64 4.64 4.50 13.68
C ASP A 64 6.05 4.97 13.30
N ALA A 65 6.36 6.25 13.57
CA ALA A 65 7.66 6.85 13.29
C ALA A 65 8.82 6.18 14.05
N ALA A 66 8.51 5.59 15.21
CA ALA A 66 9.43 4.96 16.15
C ALA A 66 9.47 3.44 16.00
N GLU A 67 8.68 2.83 15.11
CA GLU A 67 8.75 1.38 14.91
C GLU A 67 10.13 0.96 14.35
N PRO A 68 10.59 -0.29 14.59
CA PRO A 68 11.88 -0.78 14.11
C PRO A 68 12.08 -0.65 12.58
N HIS A 69 10.98 -0.72 11.83
CA HIS A 69 10.96 -0.70 10.37
C HIS A 69 10.60 0.66 9.76
N ALA A 70 10.50 1.74 10.54
CA ALA A 70 10.04 3.05 10.03
C ALA A 70 10.89 3.58 8.86
N HIS A 71 12.17 3.21 8.81
CA HIS A 71 13.06 3.56 7.70
C HIS A 71 12.67 2.88 6.37
N LEU A 72 12.10 1.67 6.43
CA LEU A 72 11.54 0.97 5.28
C LEU A 72 10.22 1.61 4.85
N CYS A 73 9.36 1.96 5.79
CA CYS A 73 8.10 2.67 5.52
C CYS A 73 8.35 3.97 4.77
N ARG A 74 9.33 4.77 5.22
CA ARG A 74 9.77 6.00 4.54
C ARG A 74 10.31 5.75 3.12
N ARG A 75 10.98 4.62 2.89
CA ARG A 75 11.43 4.25 1.54
C ARG A 75 10.26 3.92 0.62
N VAL A 76 9.23 3.24 1.13
CA VAL A 76 8.02 2.97 0.36
C VAL A 76 7.26 4.27 0.11
N GLU A 77 7.08 5.12 1.11
CA GLU A 77 6.51 6.48 0.98
C GLU A 77 7.20 7.29 -0.12
N ALA A 78 8.52 7.36 -0.11
CA ALA A 78 9.29 8.10 -1.12
C ALA A 78 9.12 7.53 -2.55
N SER A 79 8.60 6.31 -2.71
CA SER A 79 8.35 5.72 -4.02
C SER A 79 7.04 6.16 -4.68
N PHE A 80 6.20 6.91 -3.99
CA PHE A 80 4.92 7.43 -4.52
C PHE A 80 5.01 8.91 -4.91
N GLU A 81 4.14 9.32 -5.84
CA GLU A 81 3.88 10.72 -6.18
C GLU A 81 2.83 11.27 -5.21
N GLY A 82 3.24 12.16 -4.29
CA GLY A 82 2.34 12.83 -3.36
C GLY A 82 1.60 11.91 -2.37
N PRO A 83 2.29 11.03 -1.63
CA PRO A 83 1.65 10.14 -0.67
C PRO A 83 0.97 10.91 0.47
N ALA A 84 -0.22 10.47 0.88
CA ALA A 84 -0.78 10.84 2.17
C ALA A 84 -0.11 10.00 3.26
N VAL A 85 0.14 10.59 4.44
CA VAL A 85 0.82 9.91 5.55
C VAL A 85 0.08 10.14 6.85
N VAL A 86 -0.19 9.05 7.57
CA VAL A 86 -0.71 9.06 8.94
C VAL A 86 0.34 8.39 9.83
N ARG A 87 0.78 9.12 10.86
CA ARG A 87 1.67 8.56 11.87
C ARG A 87 0.92 8.31 13.18
N HIS A 88 1.11 7.14 13.76
CA HIS A 88 0.55 6.75 15.04
C HIS A 88 1.67 6.34 16.02
N GLY A 89 1.34 6.05 17.28
CA GLY A 89 2.29 5.69 18.34
C GLY A 89 2.08 4.27 18.87
N GLU A 90 1.68 3.33 18.00
CA GLU A 90 1.27 1.96 18.40
C GLU A 90 2.27 0.88 17.95
N GLY A 91 3.47 1.27 17.53
CA GLY A 91 4.51 0.38 17.02
C GLY A 91 4.16 -0.27 15.68
N HIS A 92 4.75 -1.45 15.43
CA HIS A 92 4.54 -2.24 14.21
C HIS A 92 3.19 -2.97 14.25
N ALA A 93 2.12 -2.22 14.03
CA ALA A 93 0.75 -2.71 14.15
C ALA A 93 -0.19 -1.98 13.18
N VAL A 94 -1.35 -2.58 12.92
CA VAL A 94 -2.51 -1.86 12.40
C VAL A 94 -3.02 -0.96 13.54
N PRO A 95 -3.13 0.36 13.34
CA PRO A 95 -3.50 1.27 14.41
C PRO A 95 -4.95 1.04 14.85
N ARG A 96 -5.18 1.15 16.15
CA ARG A 96 -6.51 1.10 16.76
C ARG A 96 -7.03 2.49 17.08
N ALA A 97 -6.15 3.49 17.11
CA ALA A 97 -6.52 4.87 17.34
C ALA A 97 -7.60 5.33 16.35
N GLU A 98 -8.72 5.81 16.88
CA GLU A 98 -9.87 6.25 16.07
C GLU A 98 -9.47 7.31 15.03
N ALA A 99 -8.55 8.20 15.38
CA ALA A 99 -8.03 9.21 14.46
C ALA A 99 -7.38 8.57 13.21
N ALA A 100 -6.53 7.56 13.39
CA ALA A 100 -5.88 6.87 12.27
C ALA A 100 -6.89 6.09 11.42
N THR A 101 -7.82 5.39 12.08
CA THR A 101 -8.91 4.67 11.39
C THR A 101 -9.79 5.60 10.58
N ARG A 102 -10.15 6.77 11.12
CA ARG A 102 -10.96 7.76 10.43
C ARG A 102 -10.25 8.34 9.20
N GLU A 103 -8.95 8.58 9.28
CA GLU A 103 -8.17 9.01 8.11
C GLU A 103 -8.09 7.94 7.02
N MET A 104 -7.99 6.65 7.40
CA MET A 104 -8.07 5.55 6.43
C MET A 104 -9.42 5.52 5.71
N VAL A 105 -10.54 5.64 6.45
CA VAL A 105 -11.89 5.70 5.86
C VAL A 105 -12.02 6.92 4.94
N ARG A 106 -11.63 8.11 5.39
CA ARG A 106 -11.66 9.35 4.60
C ARG A 106 -10.84 9.26 3.32
N PHE A 107 -9.71 8.55 3.35
CA PHE A 107 -8.91 8.32 2.16
C PHE A 107 -9.68 7.46 1.16
N VAL A 108 -10.20 6.31 1.60
CA VAL A 108 -10.92 5.35 0.74
C VAL A 108 -12.19 5.97 0.14
N GLU A 109 -12.91 6.82 0.88
CA GLU A 109 -14.12 7.50 0.39
C GLU A 109 -13.85 8.58 -0.68
N ARG A 110 -12.59 9.03 -0.85
CA ARG A 110 -12.22 10.11 -1.79
C ARG A 110 -11.60 9.61 -3.10
N VAL A 111 -11.15 8.37 -3.15
CA VAL A 111 -10.37 7.80 -4.27
C VAL A 111 -11.24 7.14 -5.32
#